data_AF-A0A8D8G324-F1
#
_entry.id   AF-A0A8D8G324-F1
#
_cell.length_a   1.000
_cell.length_b   1.000
_cell.length_c   1.000
_cell.angle_alpha   90.00
_cell.angle_beta   90.00
_cell.angle_gamma   90.00
#
_symmetry.space_group_name_H-M   'P 1'
#
loop_
_entity.id
_entity.type
_entity.pdbx_description
1 polymer ?
#
loop_
_entity_poly.entity_id
_entity_poly.type
_entity_poly.pdbx_seq_one_letter_code
_entity_poly.pdbx_strand_id
1 'polypeptide(L)'
;ETSSGKVATACSIFFCGPNSDSGLQAKPANFKGIEKFVVDSDILFPVIAECRVIKSPAEIEVLRYVARVSSDAHKQVMKKIRPGWHEYQGESEFLHHSYAVGGCRHVSYTCICGAGSNSAILHYGHAGSPNDRLIEVGDMCLFDMGANYGGYTSGITCSFPV
;
A
#
# COMPACT_ATOMS: atom_id res chain seq x y z
N GLU A 1 -14.26 16.04 57.45
CA GLU A 1 -13.77 14.94 56.61
C GLU A 1 -14.81 14.61 55.54
N THR A 2 -14.63 15.10 54.33
CA THR A 2 -15.26 14.52 53.13
C THR A 2 -14.29 14.78 51.98
N SER A 3 -13.30 13.88 51.86
CA SER A 3 -12.45 13.79 50.69
C SER A 3 -13.33 13.44 49.49
N SER A 4 -13.76 14.43 48.73
CA SER A 4 -14.33 14.23 47.40
C SER A 4 -13.23 13.65 46.51
N GLY A 5 -13.24 12.32 46.40
CA GLY A 5 -12.31 11.57 45.57
C GLY A 5 -12.30 12.16 44.17
N LYS A 6 -11.13 12.65 43.75
CA LYS A 6 -10.84 12.90 42.34
C LYS A 6 -11.06 11.56 41.63
N VAL A 7 -12.19 11.40 40.97
CA VAL A 7 -12.38 10.33 39.99
C VAL A 7 -11.26 10.55 38.99
N ALA A 8 -10.32 9.61 38.91
CA ALA A 8 -9.32 9.62 37.86
C ALA A 8 -10.07 9.48 36.54
N THR A 9 -10.44 10.59 35.91
CA THR A 9 -11.08 10.58 34.60
C THR A 9 -10.04 10.03 33.65
N ALA A 10 -10.21 8.78 33.23
CA ALA A 10 -9.28 8.12 32.32
C ALA A 10 -9.10 9.00 31.07
N CYS A 11 -7.89 9.53 30.88
CA CYS A 11 -7.53 10.23 29.66
C CYS A 11 -7.40 9.17 28.56
N SER A 12 -8.20 9.31 27.51
CA SER A 12 -8.16 8.43 26.35
C SER A 12 -7.38 9.14 25.25
N ILE A 13 -6.29 8.54 24.80
CA ILE A 13 -5.42 9.09 23.77
C ILE A 13 -5.84 8.51 22.42
N PHE A 14 -6.16 9.37 21.45
CA PHE A 14 -6.69 8.98 20.14
C PHE A 14 -5.70 9.27 19.02
N PHE A 15 -5.71 8.42 18.00
CA PHE A 15 -4.88 8.59 16.83
C PHE A 15 -5.55 9.59 15.89
N CYS A 16 -5.07 10.83 15.90
CA CYS A 16 -5.52 11.92 15.05
C CYS A 16 -4.29 12.69 14.58
N GLY A 17 -4.16 12.94 13.28
CA GLY A 17 -3.06 13.73 12.74
C GLY A 17 -2.92 13.63 11.23
N PRO A 18 -2.17 14.57 10.63
CA PRO A 18 -2.04 14.67 9.19
C PRO A 18 -1.08 13.62 8.63
N ASN A 19 -1.49 12.88 7.62
CA ASN A 19 -0.57 12.15 6.77
C ASN A 19 0.36 13.16 6.06
N SER A 20 1.67 13.02 6.26
CA SER A 20 2.67 13.98 5.76
C SER A 20 2.76 14.07 4.23
N ASP A 21 2.30 13.03 3.53
CA ASP A 21 2.33 12.96 2.06
C ASP A 21 1.04 13.55 1.45
N SER A 22 -0.12 13.11 1.92
CA SER A 22 -1.42 13.53 1.35
C SER A 22 -2.08 14.73 2.03
N GLY A 23 -1.61 15.12 3.23
CA GLY A 23 -2.26 16.13 4.07
C GLY A 23 -3.60 15.67 4.68
N LEU A 24 -4.05 14.44 4.38
CA LEU A 24 -5.30 13.90 4.90
C LEU A 24 -5.21 13.60 6.40
N GLN A 25 -6.27 13.94 7.14
CA GLN A 25 -6.36 13.69 8.58
C GLN A 25 -6.74 12.23 8.84
N ALA A 26 -5.99 11.56 9.73
CA ALA A 26 -6.40 10.30 10.31
C ALA A 26 -7.72 10.48 11.08
N LYS A 27 -8.72 9.64 10.80
CA LYS A 27 -10.01 9.71 11.48
C LYS A 27 -9.85 9.17 12.91
N PRO A 28 -10.06 9.98 13.95
CA PRO A 28 -10.02 9.49 15.32
C PRO A 28 -11.16 8.48 15.56
N ALA A 29 -10.97 7.57 16.50
CA ALA A 29 -12.05 6.71 16.92
C ALA A 29 -13.20 7.54 17.53
N ASN A 30 -14.43 7.15 17.18
CA ASN A 30 -15.65 7.83 17.60
C ASN A 30 -16.66 6.78 18.04
N PHE A 31 -17.20 6.92 19.24
CA PHE A 31 -18.17 5.98 19.80
C PHE A 31 -19.13 6.69 20.77
N LYS A 32 -20.31 6.09 20.97
CA LYS A 32 -21.33 6.63 21.88
C LYS A 32 -20.79 6.66 23.31
N GLY A 33 -20.86 7.80 24.00
CA GLY A 33 -20.35 7.95 25.36
C GLY A 33 -18.93 8.51 25.43
N ILE A 34 -18.31 8.84 24.30
CA ILE A 34 -16.96 9.44 24.24
C ILE A 34 -16.89 10.77 25.00
N GLU A 35 -18.00 11.50 25.09
CA GLU A 35 -18.14 12.76 25.83
C GLU A 35 -17.86 12.63 27.33
N LYS A 36 -17.87 11.40 27.86
CA LYS A 36 -17.55 11.12 29.28
C LYS A 36 -16.05 11.03 29.55
N PHE A 37 -15.21 11.07 28.52
CA PHE A 37 -13.77 10.92 28.60
C PHE A 37 -13.07 12.24 28.28
N VAL A 38 -11.92 12.45 28.91
CA VAL A 38 -10.98 13.48 28.46
C VAL A 38 -10.20 12.88 27.29
N VAL A 39 -10.26 13.53 26.13
CA VAL A 39 -9.66 13.06 24.89
C VAL A 39 -8.43 13.90 24.56
N ASP A 40 -7.29 13.24 24.39
CA ASP A 40 -6.08 13.83 23.83
C ASP A 40 -5.85 13.27 22.42
N SER A 41 -5.87 14.14 21.42
CA SER A 41 -5.71 13.79 20.00
C SER A 41 -4.30 14.04 19.46
N ASP A 42 -3.43 14.66 20.24
CA ASP A 42 -2.23 15.32 19.72
C ASP A 42 -0.98 14.47 19.94
N ILE A 43 -0.96 13.68 21.03
CA ILE A 43 0.22 12.92 21.44
C ILE A 43 0.42 11.64 20.61
N LEU A 44 -0.65 10.87 20.36
CA LEU A 44 -0.49 9.51 19.84
C LEU A 44 0.05 9.48 18.41
N PHE A 45 -0.44 10.36 17.53
CA PHE A 45 -0.08 10.35 16.12
C PHE A 45 1.43 10.53 15.87
N PRO A 46 2.10 11.59 16.35
CA PRO A 46 3.54 11.78 16.10
C PRO A 46 4.36 10.64 16.69
N VAL A 47 4.00 10.13 17.89
CA VAL A 47 4.74 9.04 18.54
C VAL A 47 4.64 7.74 17.75
N ILE A 48 3.43 7.30 17.39
CA ILE A 48 3.25 6.05 16.66
C ILE A 48 3.76 6.14 15.22
N ALA A 49 3.67 7.31 14.58
CA ALA A 49 4.24 7.55 13.27
C ALA A 49 5.75 7.29 13.31
N GLU A 50 6.45 7.84 14.30
CA GLU A 50 7.89 7.66 14.45
C GLU A 50 8.27 6.22 14.79
N CYS A 51 7.50 5.54 15.65
CA CYS A 51 7.68 4.11 15.89
C CYS A 51 7.57 3.28 14.61
N ARG A 52 6.67 3.64 13.68
CA ARG A 52 6.49 2.92 12.40
C ARG A 52 7.60 3.21 11.39
N VAL A 53 8.42 4.26 11.57
CA VAL A 53 9.56 4.54 10.70
C VAL A 53 10.60 3.43 10.82
N ILE A 54 10.92 3.02 12.05
CA ILE A 54 11.92 2.00 12.37
C ILE A 54 11.25 0.64 12.57
N LYS A 55 11.49 -0.29 11.64
CA LYS A 55 10.86 -1.62 11.64
C LYS A 55 11.57 -2.51 12.64
N SER A 56 10.80 -3.26 13.42
CA SER A 56 11.34 -4.33 14.25
C SER A 56 11.90 -5.48 13.39
N PRO A 57 12.76 -6.35 13.94
CA PRO A 57 13.29 -7.50 13.20
C PRO A 57 12.19 -8.40 12.61
N ALA A 58 11.09 -8.61 13.33
CA ALA A 58 9.97 -9.42 12.86
C ALA A 58 9.26 -8.78 11.65
N GLU A 59 9.09 -7.45 11.66
CA GLU A 59 8.50 -6.72 10.55
C GLU A 59 9.37 -6.76 9.30
N ILE A 60 10.69 -6.71 9.48
CA ILE A 60 11.65 -6.83 8.38
C ILE A 60 11.53 -8.21 7.72
N GLU A 61 11.32 -9.29 8.47
CA GLU A 61 11.10 -10.62 7.89
C GLU A 61 9.84 -10.67 7.03
N VAL A 62 8.75 -10.03 7.46
CA VAL A 62 7.53 -9.93 6.64
C VAL A 62 7.79 -9.08 5.39
N LEU A 63 8.47 -7.94 5.51
CA LEU A 63 8.81 -7.10 4.35
C LEU A 63 9.69 -7.84 3.33
N ARG A 64 10.68 -8.63 3.79
CA ARG A 64 11.50 -9.52 2.94
C ARG A 64 10.64 -10.53 2.20
N TYR A 65 9.68 -11.15 2.90
CA TYR A 65 8.74 -12.08 2.30
C TYR A 65 7.91 -11.42 1.19
N VAL A 66 7.28 -10.28 1.47
CA VAL A 66 6.43 -9.57 0.51
C VAL A 66 7.23 -9.09 -0.70
N ALA A 67 8.42 -8.54 -0.48
CA ALA A 67 9.31 -8.13 -1.57
C ALA A 67 9.73 -9.31 -2.44
N ARG A 68 10.00 -10.50 -1.86
CA ARG A 68 10.31 -11.71 -2.62
C ARG A 68 9.14 -12.16 -3.48
N VAL A 69 7.93 -12.22 -2.91
CA VAL A 69 6.70 -12.60 -3.65
C VAL A 69 6.47 -11.65 -4.83
N SER A 70 6.54 -10.33 -4.60
CA SER A 70 6.38 -9.33 -5.66
C SER A 70 7.46 -9.44 -6.73
N SER A 71 8.72 -9.69 -6.32
CA SER A 71 9.81 -9.91 -7.27
C SER A 71 9.56 -11.13 -8.15
N ASP A 72 9.07 -12.23 -7.57
CA ASP A 72 8.77 -13.44 -8.31
C ASP A 72 7.55 -13.26 -9.23
N ALA A 73 6.54 -12.51 -8.80
CA ALA A 73 5.40 -12.11 -9.64
C ALA A 73 5.86 -11.28 -10.85
N HIS A 74 6.71 -10.27 -10.66
CA HIS A 74 7.31 -9.48 -11.76
C HIS A 74 8.06 -10.38 -12.76
N LYS A 75 8.82 -11.37 -12.28
CA LYS A 75 9.47 -12.35 -13.17
C LYS A 75 8.46 -13.18 -13.96
N GLN A 76 7.32 -13.56 -13.39
CA GLN A 76 6.29 -14.28 -14.14
C GLN A 76 5.66 -13.41 -15.23
N VAL A 77 5.40 -12.15 -14.91
CA VAL A 77 4.89 -11.17 -15.89
C VAL A 77 5.86 -11.03 -17.05
N MET A 78 7.13 -10.75 -16.79
CA MET A 78 8.17 -10.61 -17.82
C MET A 78 8.35 -11.87 -18.69
N LYS A 79 8.09 -13.07 -18.14
CA LYS A 79 8.16 -14.33 -18.91
C LYS A 79 6.96 -14.55 -19.83
N LYS A 80 5.82 -13.94 -19.54
CA LYS A 80 4.55 -14.21 -20.21
C LYS A 80 4.12 -13.08 -21.14
N ILE A 81 4.38 -11.84 -20.79
CA ILE A 81 3.92 -10.68 -21.55
C ILE A 81 4.56 -10.67 -22.94
N ARG A 82 3.81 -10.17 -23.92
CA ARG A 82 4.14 -10.25 -25.34
C ARG A 82 3.30 -9.25 -26.14
N PRO A 83 3.73 -8.83 -27.33
CA PRO A 83 2.93 -7.96 -28.19
C PRO A 83 1.54 -8.55 -28.48
N GLY A 84 0.54 -7.69 -28.57
CA GLY A 84 -0.87 -8.07 -28.71
C GLY A 84 -1.58 -8.37 -27.38
N TRP A 85 -0.89 -8.29 -26.24
CA TRP A 85 -1.52 -8.25 -24.93
C TRP A 85 -1.96 -6.83 -24.59
N HIS A 86 -3.01 -6.70 -23.78
CA HIS A 86 -3.29 -5.46 -23.09
C HIS A 86 -2.50 -5.38 -21.79
N GLU A 87 -2.17 -4.18 -21.36
CA GLU A 87 -1.45 -3.92 -20.10
C GLU A 87 -2.10 -4.60 -18.89
N TYR A 88 -3.43 -4.57 -18.76
CA TYR A 88 -4.18 -5.21 -17.67
C TYR A 88 -3.98 -6.74 -17.60
N GLN A 89 -3.57 -7.39 -18.69
CA GLN A 89 -3.26 -8.83 -18.66
C GLN A 89 -1.97 -9.10 -17.90
N GLY A 90 -1.02 -8.16 -17.95
CA GLY A 90 0.18 -8.15 -17.11
C GLY A 90 -0.16 -7.91 -15.63
N GLU A 91 -1.03 -6.95 -15.35
CA GLU A 91 -1.59 -6.72 -14.00
C GLU A 91 -2.24 -8.01 -13.45
N SER A 92 -3.11 -8.65 -14.23
CA SER A 92 -3.81 -9.88 -13.85
C SER A 92 -2.85 -11.02 -13.52
N GLU A 93 -1.78 -11.18 -14.31
CA GLU A 93 -0.73 -12.17 -14.05
C GLU A 93 0.02 -11.90 -12.73
N PHE A 94 0.37 -10.63 -12.46
CA PHE A 94 1.00 -10.25 -11.21
C PHE A 94 0.10 -10.54 -10.01
N LEU A 95 -1.17 -10.15 -10.08
CA LEU A 95 -2.17 -10.36 -9.04
C LEU A 95 -2.37 -11.86 -8.77
N HIS A 96 -2.48 -12.65 -9.84
CA HIS A 96 -2.63 -14.10 -9.75
C HIS A 96 -1.47 -14.73 -8.99
N HIS A 97 -0.22 -14.44 -9.39
CA HIS A 97 0.95 -15.01 -8.73
C HIS A 97 1.04 -14.58 -7.26
N SER A 98 0.85 -13.28 -7.01
CA SER A 98 0.92 -12.69 -5.67
C SER A 98 -0.05 -13.37 -4.72
N TYR A 99 -1.28 -13.63 -5.16
CA TYR A 99 -2.28 -14.27 -4.32
C TYR A 99 -2.11 -15.80 -4.28
N ALA A 100 -2.07 -16.47 -5.42
CA ALA A 100 -2.10 -17.93 -5.49
C ALA A 100 -0.85 -18.59 -4.90
N VAL A 101 0.32 -17.94 -5.00
CA VAL A 101 1.59 -18.47 -4.50
C VAL A 101 1.99 -17.79 -3.20
N GLY A 102 1.88 -16.46 -3.15
CA GLY A 102 2.34 -15.68 -2.00
C GLY A 102 1.32 -15.48 -0.88
N GLY A 103 0.05 -15.86 -1.09
CA GLY A 103 -1.03 -15.58 -0.14
C GLY A 103 -1.37 -14.09 -0.01
N CYS A 104 -0.83 -13.23 -0.87
CA CYS A 104 -1.07 -11.79 -0.87
C CYS A 104 -2.41 -11.51 -1.58
N ARG A 105 -3.51 -11.56 -0.82
CA ARG A 105 -4.86 -11.32 -1.35
C ARG A 105 -5.05 -9.89 -1.89
N HIS A 106 -4.29 -8.94 -1.36
CA HIS A 106 -4.36 -7.53 -1.72
C HIS A 106 -3.04 -7.05 -2.32
N VAL A 107 -3.12 -5.94 -3.07
CA VAL A 107 -1.96 -5.17 -3.52
C VAL A 107 -1.77 -3.93 -2.66
N SER A 108 -0.55 -3.37 -2.70
CA SER A 108 -0.17 -2.19 -1.93
C SER A 108 -0.77 -0.90 -2.50
N TYR A 109 -0.98 -0.86 -3.83
CA TYR A 109 -1.55 0.23 -4.59
C TYR A 109 -2.08 -0.34 -5.93
N THR A 110 -2.87 0.45 -6.65
CA THR A 110 -3.33 0.08 -8.00
C THR A 110 -2.13 -0.21 -8.90
N CYS A 111 -2.14 -1.36 -9.59
CA CYS A 111 -1.03 -1.73 -10.46
C CYS A 111 -0.90 -0.73 -11.61
N ILE A 112 0.33 -0.33 -11.91
CA ILE A 112 0.65 0.60 -12.97
C ILE A 112 1.34 -0.22 -14.06
N CYS A 113 0.67 -0.44 -15.17
CA CYS A 113 1.22 -1.22 -16.27
C CYS A 113 1.32 -0.34 -17.51
N GLY A 114 2.35 0.51 -17.60
CA GLY A 114 2.50 1.44 -18.73
C GLY A 114 3.35 0.85 -19.86
N ALA A 115 2.80 0.76 -21.06
CA ALA A 115 3.52 0.40 -22.28
C ALA A 115 3.63 1.59 -23.25
N GLY A 116 4.75 1.66 -23.98
CA GLY A 116 5.03 2.75 -24.91
C GLY A 116 5.00 4.11 -24.19
N SER A 117 4.28 5.09 -24.73
CA SER A 117 4.18 6.43 -24.11
C SER A 117 3.55 6.44 -22.72
N ASN A 118 2.74 5.41 -22.36
CA ASN A 118 2.13 5.34 -21.04
C ASN A 118 3.16 5.15 -19.93
N SER A 119 4.35 4.62 -20.24
CA SER A 119 5.45 4.50 -19.26
C SER A 119 5.96 5.85 -18.76
N ALA A 120 5.61 6.96 -19.40
CA ALA A 120 5.95 8.32 -18.97
C ALA A 120 4.92 8.93 -18.00
N ILE A 121 3.80 8.26 -17.75
CA ILE A 121 2.74 8.71 -16.83
C ILE A 121 2.95 8.03 -15.46
N LEU A 122 3.40 8.79 -14.47
CA LEU A 122 3.89 8.26 -13.19
C LEU A 122 2.88 7.38 -12.44
N HIS A 123 1.62 7.83 -12.37
CA HIS A 123 0.52 7.09 -11.70
C HIS A 123 -0.55 6.67 -12.72
N TYR A 124 -0.12 6.05 -13.83
CA TYR A 124 -1.01 5.37 -14.77
C TYR A 124 -1.77 4.19 -14.09
N GLY A 125 -2.77 3.60 -14.75
CA GLY A 125 -3.51 2.43 -14.25
C GLY A 125 -4.72 2.74 -13.37
N HIS A 126 -4.95 4.01 -13.00
CA HIS A 126 -6.19 4.42 -12.31
C HIS A 126 -7.42 4.34 -13.23
N ALA A 127 -8.63 4.49 -12.68
CA ALA A 127 -9.89 4.32 -13.43
C ALA A 127 -10.07 5.22 -14.68
N GLY A 128 -9.33 6.33 -14.77
CA GLY A 128 -9.36 7.21 -15.95
C GLY A 128 -8.33 6.84 -17.03
N SER A 129 -7.47 5.87 -16.76
CA SER A 129 -6.40 5.36 -17.63
C SER A 129 -6.06 3.92 -17.22
N PRO A 130 -6.98 2.96 -17.45
CA PRO A 130 -7.12 1.75 -16.64
C PRO A 130 -6.31 0.54 -17.16
N ASN A 131 -5.04 0.75 -17.54
CA ASN A 131 -4.18 -0.30 -18.11
C ASN A 131 -4.79 -0.97 -19.36
N ASP A 132 -5.41 -0.20 -20.24
CA ASP A 132 -6.19 -0.72 -21.38
C ASP A 132 -5.50 -0.54 -22.74
N ARG A 133 -4.24 -0.11 -22.79
CA ARG A 133 -3.51 -0.02 -24.06
C ARG A 133 -3.04 -1.39 -24.50
N LEU A 134 -3.12 -1.65 -25.80
CA LEU A 134 -2.49 -2.80 -26.45
C LEU A 134 -0.96 -2.59 -26.48
N ILE A 135 -0.22 -3.60 -26.07
CA ILE A 135 1.25 -3.64 -26.12
C ILE A 135 1.67 -3.98 -27.54
N GLU A 136 2.51 -3.13 -28.13
CA GLU A 136 2.98 -3.27 -29.50
C GLU A 136 4.44 -3.76 -29.54
N VAL A 137 4.86 -4.28 -30.70
CA VAL A 137 6.24 -4.73 -30.91
C VAL A 137 7.19 -3.55 -30.78
N GLY A 138 8.18 -3.66 -29.90
CA GLY A 138 9.20 -2.62 -29.71
C GLY A 138 8.81 -1.56 -28.68
N ASP A 139 7.66 -1.69 -28.02
CA ASP A 139 7.33 -0.90 -26.85
C ASP A 139 8.30 -1.22 -25.70
N MET A 140 8.64 -0.17 -24.94
CA MET A 140 9.11 -0.35 -23.58
C MET A 140 7.91 -0.47 -22.66
N CYS A 141 7.93 -1.45 -21.76
CA CYS A 141 7.03 -1.53 -20.63
C CYS A 141 7.73 -0.99 -19.38
N LEU A 142 7.00 -0.25 -18.56
CA LEU A 142 7.34 0.13 -17.19
C LEU A 142 6.18 -0.30 -16.30
N PHE A 143 6.40 -1.36 -15.55
CA PHE A 143 5.39 -1.96 -14.71
C PHE A 143 5.75 -1.74 -13.25
N ASP A 144 4.93 -0.97 -12.55
CA ASP A 144 5.07 -0.65 -11.13
C ASP A 144 3.95 -1.33 -10.33
N MET A 145 4.34 -2.36 -9.58
CA MET A 145 3.39 -3.24 -8.89
C MET A 145 4.00 -3.78 -7.59
N GLY A 146 3.16 -3.97 -6.59
CA GLY A 146 3.58 -4.47 -5.29
C GLY A 146 2.47 -5.18 -4.53
N ALA A 147 2.74 -6.40 -4.08
CA ALA A 147 1.84 -7.19 -3.25
C ALA A 147 1.75 -6.64 -1.81
N ASN A 148 0.68 -6.97 -1.11
CA ASN A 148 0.46 -6.69 0.32
C ASN A 148 0.20 -7.99 1.09
N TYR A 149 0.87 -8.14 2.24
CA TYR A 149 0.65 -9.27 3.15
C TYR A 149 0.54 -8.78 4.59
N GLY A 150 -0.61 -9.02 5.23
CA GLY A 150 -0.84 -8.64 6.63
C GLY A 150 -0.73 -7.13 6.89
N GLY A 151 -0.95 -6.29 5.88
CA GLY A 151 -0.78 -4.84 5.97
C GLY A 151 0.64 -4.35 5.65
N TYR A 152 1.62 -5.25 5.49
CA TYR A 152 2.97 -4.92 5.03
C TYR A 152 3.02 -4.88 3.51
N THR A 153 3.61 -3.81 2.99
CA THR A 153 3.61 -3.49 1.58
C THR A 153 4.96 -3.77 0.93
N SER A 154 4.92 -3.96 -0.38
CA SER A 154 6.08 -3.81 -1.26
C SER A 154 5.73 -2.85 -2.38
N GLY A 155 6.74 -2.25 -3.00
CA GLY A 155 6.60 -1.50 -4.24
C GLY A 155 7.84 -1.75 -5.09
N ILE A 156 7.64 -2.25 -6.30
CA ILE A 156 8.72 -2.65 -7.21
C ILE A 156 8.33 -2.21 -8.62
N THR A 157 9.24 -1.50 -9.27
CA THR A 157 9.13 -1.10 -10.67
C THR A 157 10.11 -1.90 -11.51
N CYS A 158 9.65 -2.45 -12.63
CA CYS A 158 10.49 -3.10 -13.63
C CYS A 158 10.24 -2.47 -15.00
N SER A 159 11.31 -2.08 -15.68
CA SER A 159 11.25 -1.58 -17.05
C SER A 159 11.96 -2.56 -17.99
N PHE A 160 11.28 -2.97 -19.07
CA PHE A 160 11.77 -4.01 -19.98
C PHE A 160 11.14 -3.85 -21.38
N PRO A 161 11.83 -4.30 -22.46
CA PRO A 161 11.26 -4.31 -23.80
C PRO A 161 10.28 -5.49 -23.97
N VAL A 162 9.29 -5.33 -24.84
CA VAL A 162 8.31 -6.39 -25.19
C VAL A 162 8.23 -6.62 -26.70
#